data_AF-A0A1I7DW90-F1
#
_entry.id   AF-A0A1I7DW90-F1
#
_cell.length_a   1.000
_cell.length_b   1.000
_cell.length_c   1.000
_cell.angle_alpha   90.00
_cell.angle_beta   90.00
_cell.angle_gamma   90.00
#
_symmetry.space_group_name_H-M   'P 1'
#
loop_
_entity.id
_entity.type
_entity.pdbx_description
1 polymer ?
#
loop_
_entity_poly.entity_id
_entity_poly.type
_entity_poly.pdbx_seq_one_letter_code
_entity_poly.pdbx_strand_id
1 'polypeptide(L)'
;MDKEQYDRQKINEFLQLVSNEDEVITSTGANVVNISGTLYNVDGSTPDPKRVPGYKDKSWKDLLIAKGISPGSACYITNAVPAGTSHPEFSVGGHMTPSSDGKVSVSGSCYLMPECHWHNNKARDGIAFYHSETAMLQLTGYMQGELGATFQIRLPCSEAFGLLYNLEGDWQHQNFATKADADSFLAQLNGGKKVEHHLFERHIQLQGQSQRLKLVKV
;
A
#
# COMPACT_ATOMS: atom_id res chain seq x y z
N MET A 1 -14.67 -12.38 -12.36
CA MET A 1 -15.09 -11.74 -11.11
C MET A 1 -15.25 -10.26 -11.39
N ASP A 2 -16.41 -9.69 -11.10
CA ASP A 2 -16.62 -8.25 -11.24
C ASP A 2 -15.93 -7.48 -10.09
N LYS A 3 -15.86 -6.15 -10.22
CA LYS A 3 -15.18 -5.29 -9.23
C LYS A 3 -15.79 -5.45 -7.83
N GLU A 4 -17.10 -5.51 -7.73
CA GLU A 4 -17.80 -5.57 -6.45
C GLU A 4 -17.49 -6.88 -5.71
N GLN A 5 -17.50 -7.99 -6.44
CA GLN A 5 -17.09 -9.30 -5.91
C GLN A 5 -15.62 -9.31 -5.49
N TYR A 6 -14.72 -8.72 -6.29
CA TYR A 6 -13.30 -8.60 -5.95
C TYR A 6 -13.09 -7.78 -4.67
N ASP A 7 -13.70 -6.60 -4.59
CA ASP A 7 -13.57 -5.70 -3.44
C ASP A 7 -14.14 -6.35 -2.17
N ARG A 8 -15.30 -7.01 -2.27
CA ARG A 8 -15.90 -7.74 -1.15
C ARG A 8 -15.02 -8.89 -0.68
N GLN A 9 -14.40 -9.63 -1.60
CA GLN A 9 -13.42 -10.66 -1.24
C GLN A 9 -12.24 -10.05 -0.47
N LYS A 10 -11.67 -8.94 -0.95
CA LYS A 10 -10.52 -8.27 -0.32
C LYS A 10 -10.83 -7.69 1.06
N ILE A 11 -12.04 -7.15 1.25
CA ILE A 11 -12.50 -6.72 2.57
C ILE A 11 -12.63 -7.91 3.52
N ASN A 12 -13.20 -9.03 3.07
CA ASN A 12 -13.32 -10.22 3.91
C ASN A 12 -11.95 -10.79 4.31
N GLU A 13 -11.00 -10.85 3.38
CA GLU A 13 -9.61 -11.24 3.67
C GLU A 13 -8.98 -10.31 4.73
N PHE A 14 -9.17 -9.00 4.60
CA PHE A 14 -8.72 -8.02 5.59
C PHE A 14 -9.40 -8.21 6.96
N LEU A 15 -10.72 -8.43 6.98
CA LEU A 15 -11.48 -8.63 8.21
C LEU A 15 -11.05 -9.89 8.95
N GLN A 16 -10.78 -10.99 8.23
CA GLN A 16 -10.26 -12.22 8.82
C GLN A 16 -8.91 -11.99 9.50
N LEU A 17 -8.02 -11.22 8.85
CA LEU A 17 -6.71 -10.87 9.38
C LEU A 17 -6.83 -10.09 10.71
N VAL A 18 -7.67 -9.06 10.75
CA VAL A 18 -7.80 -8.19 11.94
C VAL A 18 -8.69 -8.77 13.04
N SER A 19 -9.51 -9.76 12.74
CA SER A 19 -10.36 -10.43 13.74
C SER A 19 -9.61 -11.48 14.55
N ASN A 20 -8.40 -11.85 14.16
CA ASN A 20 -7.55 -12.73 14.94
C ASN A 20 -6.88 -11.92 16.07
N GLU A 21 -7.33 -12.11 17.31
CA GLU A 21 -6.89 -11.29 18.45
C GLU A 21 -5.39 -11.39 18.76
N ASP A 22 -4.75 -12.48 18.33
CA ASP A 22 -3.31 -12.70 18.48
C ASP A 22 -2.50 -12.09 17.33
N GLU A 23 -3.15 -11.72 16.22
CA GLU A 23 -2.48 -11.06 15.10
C GLU A 23 -2.40 -9.56 15.29
N VAL A 24 -1.16 -9.07 15.32
CA VAL A 24 -0.87 -7.65 15.23
C VAL A 24 -0.21 -7.41 13.88
N ILE A 25 -0.92 -6.69 13.02
CA ILE A 25 -0.46 -6.34 11.68
C ILE A 25 0.52 -5.16 11.75
N THR A 26 1.49 -5.17 10.85
CA THR A 26 2.40 -4.02 10.72
C THR A 26 1.61 -2.84 10.15
N SER A 27 1.69 -1.67 10.81
CA SER A 27 1.12 -0.45 10.23
C SER A 27 1.80 -0.16 8.89
N THR A 28 1.02 0.39 7.96
CA THR A 28 1.59 0.71 6.66
C THR A 28 2.39 1.99 6.73
N GLY A 29 3.61 1.98 6.22
CA GLY A 29 4.53 3.11 6.25
C GLY A 29 5.32 3.22 4.97
N ALA A 30 5.83 4.42 4.71
CA ALA A 30 6.72 4.71 3.58
C ALA A 30 7.89 5.56 4.06
N ASN A 31 9.06 4.92 4.18
CA ASN A 31 10.29 5.53 4.69
C ASN A 31 11.39 5.47 3.63
N VAL A 32 12.16 6.55 3.49
CA VAL A 32 13.35 6.56 2.61
C VAL A 32 14.44 5.70 3.25
N VAL A 33 14.98 4.77 2.47
CA VAL A 33 16.08 3.88 2.85
C VAL A 33 17.10 3.79 1.72
N ASN A 34 18.37 3.57 2.03
CA ASN A 34 19.37 3.23 1.02
C ASN A 34 19.50 1.70 0.97
N ILE A 35 19.35 1.13 -0.22
CA ILE A 35 19.41 -0.32 -0.43
C ILE A 35 20.66 -0.68 -1.23
N SER A 36 21.38 -1.66 -0.72
CA SER A 36 22.48 -2.35 -1.37
C SER A 36 22.12 -3.84 -1.45
N GLY A 37 22.08 -4.40 -2.66
CA GLY A 37 21.73 -5.80 -2.88
C GLY A 37 20.95 -6.06 -4.15
N THR A 38 20.54 -7.31 -4.34
CA THR A 38 19.73 -7.75 -5.47
C THR A 38 18.25 -7.71 -5.12
N LEU A 39 17.46 -7.09 -5.97
CA LEU A 39 16.01 -7.00 -5.88
C LEU A 39 15.35 -7.60 -7.14
N TYR A 40 14.07 -7.95 -6.99
CA TYR A 40 13.21 -8.53 -8.01
C TYR A 40 11.84 -7.83 -7.97
N ASN A 41 11.12 -7.80 -9.09
CA ASN A 41 9.74 -7.32 -9.10
C ASN A 41 8.87 -8.15 -8.15
N VAL A 42 7.99 -7.48 -7.41
CA VAL A 42 6.94 -8.16 -6.64
C VAL A 42 5.93 -8.79 -7.61
N ASP A 43 5.64 -10.08 -7.43
CA ASP A 43 4.67 -10.80 -8.27
C ASP A 43 3.28 -10.18 -8.12
N GLY A 44 2.67 -9.87 -9.25
CA GLY A 44 1.40 -9.16 -9.31
C GLY A 44 1.52 -7.65 -9.10
N SER A 45 2.73 -7.08 -9.11
CA SER A 45 2.93 -5.64 -9.35
C SER A 45 2.21 -5.25 -10.65
N THR A 46 1.26 -4.34 -10.55
CA THR A 46 0.47 -3.83 -11.67
C THR A 46 1.01 -2.46 -12.12
N PRO A 47 0.58 -1.92 -13.28
CA PRO A 47 0.90 -0.55 -13.65
C PRO A 47 0.55 0.42 -12.53
N ASP A 48 1.31 1.51 -12.40
CA ASP A 48 1.15 2.51 -11.35
C ASP A 48 -0.34 2.91 -11.20
N PRO A 49 -0.98 2.61 -10.06
CA PRO A 49 -2.38 2.91 -9.87
C PRO A 49 -2.59 4.42 -9.91
N LYS A 50 -3.66 4.85 -10.57
CA LYS A 50 -4.08 6.27 -10.58
C LYS A 50 -4.49 6.79 -9.19
N ARG A 51 -4.56 5.91 -8.19
CA ARG A 51 -4.95 6.20 -6.81
C ARG A 51 -4.14 5.31 -5.86
N VAL A 52 -3.17 5.91 -5.20
CA VAL A 52 -2.49 5.33 -4.04
C VAL A 52 -3.31 5.62 -2.81
N PRO A 53 -3.68 4.60 -2.03
CA PRO A 53 -4.24 4.86 -0.72
C PRO A 53 -3.27 5.68 0.14
N GLY A 54 -3.72 6.84 0.61
CA GLY A 54 -2.98 7.69 1.58
C GLY A 54 -2.84 9.09 1.10
N TYR A 55 -3.02 9.19 -0.20
CA TYR A 55 -2.46 10.19 -1.05
C TYR A 55 -3.56 10.37 -2.10
N LYS A 56 -4.66 11.01 -1.66
CA LYS A 56 -5.86 11.24 -2.48
C LYS A 56 -5.41 11.82 -3.83
N ASP A 57 -5.82 11.15 -4.91
CA ASP A 57 -5.51 11.51 -6.30
C ASP A 57 -4.02 11.50 -6.68
N LYS A 58 -3.19 10.72 -5.97
CA LYS A 58 -1.75 10.60 -6.21
C LYS A 58 -1.36 9.14 -6.47
N SER A 59 -0.41 8.92 -7.38
CA SER A 59 0.17 7.64 -7.80
C SER A 59 1.38 7.22 -6.94
N TRP A 60 1.94 6.02 -7.16
CA TRP A 60 3.18 5.61 -6.50
C TRP A 60 4.35 6.51 -6.90
N LYS A 61 4.36 6.97 -8.16
CA LYS A 61 5.24 8.04 -8.62
C LYS A 61 5.08 9.31 -7.78
N ASP A 62 3.85 9.75 -7.49
CA ASP A 62 3.63 10.95 -6.67
C ASP A 62 4.10 10.75 -5.21
N LEU A 63 3.99 9.54 -4.67
CA LEU A 63 4.54 9.20 -3.35
C LEU A 63 6.08 9.26 -3.35
N LEU A 64 6.74 8.71 -4.36
CA LEU A 64 8.19 8.81 -4.55
C LEU A 64 8.64 10.27 -4.59
N ILE A 65 7.95 11.11 -5.37
CA ILE A 65 8.24 12.55 -5.50
C ILE A 65 8.05 13.26 -4.16
N ALA A 66 6.94 13.02 -3.48
CA ALA A 66 6.65 13.65 -2.19
C ALA A 66 7.65 13.27 -1.08
N LYS A 67 8.33 12.11 -1.22
CA LYS A 67 9.35 11.63 -0.29
C LYS A 67 10.78 11.99 -0.71
N GLY A 68 10.94 12.84 -1.73
CA GLY A 68 12.21 13.46 -2.10
C GLY A 68 12.93 12.82 -3.29
N ILE A 69 12.31 11.87 -3.98
CA ILE A 69 12.86 11.32 -5.23
C ILE A 69 12.53 12.27 -6.38
N SER A 70 13.54 12.78 -7.08
CA SER A 70 13.33 13.84 -8.07
C SER A 70 12.43 13.39 -9.24
N PRO A 71 11.47 14.21 -9.70
CA PRO A 71 10.50 13.86 -10.75
C PRO A 71 11.12 13.58 -12.13
N GLY A 72 12.39 13.96 -12.36
CA GLY A 72 13.17 13.67 -13.57
C GLY A 72 14.27 12.62 -13.37
N SER A 73 14.22 11.83 -12.29
CA SER A 73 15.17 10.73 -12.08
C SER A 73 15.08 9.71 -13.23
N ALA A 74 16.21 9.07 -13.56
CA ALA A 74 16.20 7.94 -14.48
C ALA A 74 15.48 6.73 -13.85
N CYS A 75 15.08 5.77 -14.68
CA CYS A 75 14.79 4.43 -14.21
C CYS A 75 15.99 3.86 -13.44
N TYR A 76 15.77 3.29 -12.26
CA TYR A 76 16.86 2.80 -11.40
C TYR A 76 17.39 1.43 -11.81
N ILE A 77 16.74 0.76 -12.76
CA ILE A 77 17.23 -0.49 -13.34
C ILE A 77 18.25 -0.13 -14.41
N THR A 78 19.49 -0.63 -14.26
CA THR A 78 20.61 -0.32 -15.16
C THR A 78 20.87 -1.42 -16.20
N ASN A 79 20.17 -2.55 -16.10
CA ASN A 79 20.25 -3.65 -17.07
C ASN A 79 19.88 -3.15 -18.49
N ALA A 80 20.41 -3.82 -19.52
CA ALA A 80 20.25 -3.37 -20.91
C ALA A 80 18.77 -3.29 -21.34
N VAL A 81 18.35 -2.12 -21.78
CA VAL A 81 17.12 -1.95 -22.57
C VAL A 81 17.35 -2.45 -24.00
N PRO A 82 16.29 -2.77 -24.78
CA PRO A 82 16.44 -3.23 -26.16
C PRO A 82 17.32 -2.28 -26.98
N ALA A 83 18.17 -2.84 -27.85
CA ALA A 83 19.09 -2.06 -28.67
C ALA A 83 18.35 -0.96 -29.45
N GLY A 84 18.84 0.29 -29.34
CA GLY A 84 18.21 1.46 -29.95
C GLY A 84 17.28 2.27 -29.02
N THR A 85 17.18 1.92 -27.74
CA THR A 85 16.44 2.70 -26.74
C THR A 85 17.39 3.27 -25.68
N SER A 86 17.14 4.51 -25.23
CA SER A 86 17.74 5.06 -24.01
C SER A 86 16.82 4.73 -22.82
N HIS A 87 17.38 4.57 -21.62
CA HIS A 87 16.55 4.50 -20.41
C HIS A 87 15.72 5.78 -20.28
N PRO A 88 14.38 5.71 -20.30
CA PRO A 88 13.56 6.89 -20.14
C PRO A 88 13.56 7.36 -18.68
N GLU A 89 13.13 8.60 -18.46
CA GLU A 89 12.73 9.06 -17.13
C GLU A 89 11.72 8.09 -16.51
N PHE A 90 11.75 7.94 -15.18
CA PHE A 90 10.82 7.03 -14.53
C PHE A 90 9.36 7.50 -14.70
N SER A 91 8.51 6.54 -15.08
CA SER A 91 7.10 6.76 -15.35
C SER A 91 6.19 6.13 -14.30
N VAL A 92 6.73 5.22 -13.47
CA VAL A 92 5.99 4.46 -12.46
C VAL A 92 6.82 4.24 -11.19
N GLY A 93 6.15 4.03 -10.06
CA GLY A 93 6.76 3.39 -8.89
C GLY A 93 6.69 1.86 -8.98
N GLY A 94 7.83 1.19 -9.14
CA GLY A 94 7.95 -0.27 -9.19
C GLY A 94 8.10 -0.88 -7.80
N HIS A 95 7.32 -1.92 -7.49
CA HIS A 95 7.43 -2.66 -6.22
C HIS A 95 8.48 -3.75 -6.32
N MET A 96 9.41 -3.74 -5.37
CA MET A 96 10.57 -4.62 -5.33
C MET A 96 10.63 -5.45 -4.06
N THR A 97 11.15 -6.66 -4.18
CA THR A 97 11.40 -7.59 -3.08
C THR A 97 12.79 -8.21 -3.19
N PRO A 98 13.47 -8.54 -2.09
CA PRO A 98 14.66 -9.38 -2.11
C PRO A 98 14.37 -10.84 -2.52
N SER A 99 13.10 -11.26 -2.51
CA SER A 99 12.72 -12.63 -2.85
C SER A 99 12.71 -12.85 -4.35
N SER A 100 13.51 -13.80 -4.84
CA SER A 100 13.60 -14.14 -6.26
C SER A 100 12.29 -14.66 -6.88
N ASP A 101 11.37 -15.17 -6.06
CA ASP A 101 10.04 -15.61 -6.51
C ASP A 101 8.99 -14.48 -6.52
N GLY A 102 9.42 -13.24 -6.27
CA GLY A 102 8.54 -12.06 -6.28
C GLY A 102 7.60 -11.98 -5.08
N LYS A 103 7.64 -12.91 -4.13
CA LYS A 103 6.71 -12.91 -3.00
C LYS A 103 7.14 -11.95 -1.90
N VAL A 104 6.12 -11.40 -1.25
CA VAL A 104 6.25 -10.61 -0.03
C VAL A 104 5.24 -11.18 0.95
N SER A 105 5.69 -11.53 2.15
CA SER A 105 4.80 -12.05 3.20
C SER A 105 3.76 -11.00 3.58
N VAL A 106 2.57 -11.43 3.99
CA VAL A 106 1.58 -10.54 4.60
C VAL A 106 2.22 -9.80 5.78
N SER A 107 1.93 -8.51 5.91
CA SER A 107 2.56 -7.59 6.89
C SER A 107 4.08 -7.40 6.73
N GLY A 108 4.68 -7.99 5.69
CA GLY A 108 6.10 -7.84 5.37
C GLY A 108 6.42 -6.49 4.75
N SER A 109 7.68 -6.34 4.36
CA SER A 109 8.19 -5.12 3.71
C SER A 109 8.50 -5.39 2.24
N CYS A 110 8.21 -4.41 1.41
CA CYS A 110 8.68 -4.31 0.03
C CYS A 110 9.32 -2.93 -0.18
N TYR A 111 9.89 -2.69 -1.35
CA TYR A 111 10.48 -1.41 -1.70
C TYR A 111 9.76 -0.81 -2.89
N LEU A 112 9.67 0.50 -2.94
CA LEU A 112 9.16 1.26 -4.06
C LEU A 112 10.30 2.08 -4.64
N MET A 113 10.55 1.94 -5.94
CA MET A 113 11.62 2.68 -6.62
C MET A 113 11.17 3.24 -7.98
N PRO A 114 11.87 4.27 -8.49
CA PRO A 114 11.70 4.78 -9.85
C PRO A 114 11.91 3.73 -10.94
N GLU A 115 10.86 3.43 -11.70
CA GLU A 115 10.92 2.55 -12.87
C GLU A 115 10.27 3.17 -14.10
N CYS A 116 10.64 2.64 -15.27
CA CYS A 116 9.89 2.86 -16.49
C CYS A 116 8.92 1.70 -16.74
N HIS A 117 7.89 1.94 -17.56
CA HIS A 117 6.90 0.92 -17.92
C HIS A 117 7.48 -0.37 -18.51
N TRP A 118 8.65 -0.29 -19.15
CA TRP A 118 9.26 -1.48 -19.75
C TRP A 118 9.80 -2.45 -18.70
N HIS A 119 10.40 -1.93 -17.62
CA HIS A 119 10.93 -2.75 -16.53
C HIS A 119 9.84 -3.19 -15.55
N ASN A 120 8.84 -2.35 -15.30
CA ASN A 120 7.67 -2.71 -14.50
C ASN A 120 6.66 -3.54 -15.32
N ASN A 121 7.07 -4.75 -15.70
CA ASN A 121 6.25 -5.66 -16.51
C ASN A 121 6.45 -7.11 -16.04
N LYS A 122 5.35 -7.88 -16.01
CA LYS A 122 5.30 -9.32 -15.74
C LYS A 122 6.35 -10.15 -16.49
N ALA A 123 6.69 -9.79 -17.72
CA ALA A 123 7.72 -10.51 -18.48
C ALA A 123 9.13 -10.45 -17.85
N ARG A 124 9.32 -9.56 -16.85
CA ARG A 124 10.59 -9.26 -16.14
C ARG A 124 10.48 -9.63 -14.65
N ASP A 125 9.39 -10.28 -14.24
CA ASP A 125 9.30 -10.90 -12.92
C ASP A 125 10.40 -11.97 -12.78
N GLY A 126 11.03 -12.04 -11.61
CA GLY A 126 12.16 -12.95 -11.36
C GLY A 126 13.50 -12.53 -11.99
N ILE A 127 13.56 -11.40 -12.71
CA ILE A 127 14.82 -10.84 -13.18
C ILE A 127 15.50 -10.09 -12.03
N ALA A 128 16.79 -10.37 -11.84
CA ALA A 128 17.61 -9.74 -10.82
C ALA A 128 18.04 -8.32 -11.21
N PHE A 129 17.86 -7.38 -10.28
CA PHE A 129 18.34 -6.00 -10.37
C PHE A 129 19.26 -5.70 -9.21
N TYR A 130 20.51 -5.37 -9.51
CA TYR A 130 21.49 -5.04 -8.48
C TYR A 130 21.53 -3.54 -8.20
N HIS A 131 21.54 -3.19 -6.93
CA HIS A 131 21.62 -1.83 -6.43
C HIS A 131 22.78 -1.67 -5.45
N SER A 132 23.38 -0.48 -5.44
CA SER A 132 24.41 -0.08 -4.49
C SER A 132 24.05 1.29 -3.95
N GLU A 133 23.79 1.37 -2.64
CA GLU A 133 23.41 2.58 -1.89
C GLU A 133 22.35 3.42 -2.61
N THR A 134 21.36 2.74 -3.20
CA THR A 134 20.32 3.41 -4.00
C THR A 134 19.15 3.78 -3.09
N ALA A 135 18.78 5.06 -3.07
CA ALA A 135 17.67 5.56 -2.27
C ALA A 135 16.31 5.06 -2.79
N MET A 136 15.56 4.35 -1.96
CA MET A 136 14.23 3.80 -2.28
C MET A 136 13.26 4.10 -1.14
N LEU A 137 11.96 3.86 -1.34
CA LEU A 137 11.01 3.85 -0.23
C LEU A 137 10.78 2.42 0.25
N GLN A 138 11.07 2.14 1.51
CA GLN A 138 10.57 0.92 2.14
C GLN A 138 9.08 1.10 2.45
N LEU A 139 8.27 0.21 1.88
CA LEU A 139 6.85 0.07 2.17
C LEU A 139 6.66 -1.09 3.15
N THR A 140 6.11 -0.81 4.33
CA THR A 140 5.83 -1.83 5.36
C THR A 140 4.37 -2.22 5.36
N GLY A 141 4.03 -3.39 5.92
CA GLY A 141 2.65 -3.80 6.06
C GLY A 141 2.04 -4.26 4.74
N TYR A 142 2.80 -4.88 3.86
CA TYR A 142 2.31 -5.34 2.54
C TYR A 142 1.10 -6.28 2.66
N MET A 143 0.10 -6.07 1.80
CA MET A 143 -1.05 -6.95 1.61
C MET A 143 -1.34 -7.09 0.12
N GLN A 144 -1.34 -8.32 -0.39
CA GLN A 144 -1.48 -8.56 -1.83
C GLN A 144 -2.90 -8.23 -2.33
N GLY A 145 -2.97 -7.34 -3.33
CA GLY A 145 -4.26 -6.89 -3.88
C GLY A 145 -5.09 -6.12 -2.87
N GLU A 146 -4.44 -5.44 -1.91
CA GLU A 146 -5.12 -4.64 -0.91
C GLU A 146 -5.93 -3.50 -1.55
N LEU A 147 -7.12 -3.25 -0.98
CA LEU A 147 -7.94 -2.11 -1.40
C LEU A 147 -7.39 -0.81 -0.82
N GLY A 148 -7.71 0.29 -1.51
CA GLY A 148 -7.30 1.60 -1.03
C GLY A 148 -7.74 1.87 0.42
N ALA A 149 -9.01 1.61 0.73
CA ALA A 149 -9.55 1.88 2.07
C ALA A 149 -8.88 1.05 3.17
N THR A 150 -8.53 -0.22 2.92
CA THR A 150 -7.88 -1.09 3.91
C THR A 150 -6.44 -0.69 4.18
N PHE A 151 -5.72 -0.19 3.17
CA PHE A 151 -4.40 0.42 3.38
C PHE A 151 -4.53 1.69 4.23
N GLN A 152 -5.55 2.52 3.94
CA GLN A 152 -5.78 3.77 4.67
C GLN A 152 -6.05 3.63 6.14
N ILE A 153 -6.91 2.69 6.48
CA ILE A 153 -7.19 2.46 7.88
C ILE A 153 -5.97 1.90 8.63
N ARG A 154 -4.93 1.44 7.93
CA ARG A 154 -3.67 0.97 8.53
C ARG A 154 -2.55 1.99 8.59
N LEU A 155 -2.75 3.20 8.04
CA LEU A 155 -1.78 4.28 8.17
C LEU A 155 -1.69 4.79 9.62
N PRO A 156 -0.50 5.24 10.07
CA PRO A 156 -0.31 5.96 11.32
C PRO A 156 -1.27 7.15 11.43
N CYS A 157 -1.98 7.25 12.54
CA CYS A 157 -2.97 8.29 12.81
C CYS A 157 -3.07 8.54 14.32
N SER A 158 -3.44 9.74 14.74
CA SER A 158 -3.67 10.08 16.16
C SER A 158 -5.05 9.65 16.69
N GLU A 159 -5.99 9.45 15.78
CA GLU A 159 -7.37 9.11 16.02
C GLU A 159 -7.50 7.64 16.48
N ALA A 160 -8.27 7.41 17.54
CA ALA A 160 -8.41 6.09 18.15
C ALA A 160 -9.31 5.14 17.35
N PHE A 161 -10.19 5.67 16.49
CA PHE A 161 -11.15 4.87 15.74
C PHE A 161 -10.96 5.04 14.24
N GLY A 162 -11.03 3.92 13.52
CA GLY A 162 -11.09 3.90 12.05
C GLY A 162 -12.38 3.25 11.59
N LEU A 163 -13.05 3.85 10.62
CA LEU A 163 -14.26 3.35 10.01
C LEU A 163 -13.98 2.96 8.56
N LEU A 164 -14.30 1.73 8.18
CA LEU A 164 -14.44 1.30 6.79
C LEU A 164 -15.92 1.24 6.44
N TYR A 165 -16.32 1.77 5.28
CA TYR A 165 -17.71 1.75 4.85
C TYR A 165 -17.83 1.68 3.32
N ASN A 166 -18.88 1.03 2.83
CA ASN A 166 -19.17 0.93 1.40
C ASN A 166 -20.24 1.93 0.99
N LEU A 167 -19.88 2.94 0.21
CA LEU A 167 -20.83 3.89 -0.34
C LEU A 167 -20.91 3.70 -1.86
N GLU A 168 -22.09 3.32 -2.35
CA GLU A 168 -22.38 3.15 -3.78
C GLU A 168 -21.42 2.18 -4.49
N GLY A 169 -20.99 1.11 -3.80
CA GLY A 169 -20.09 0.09 -4.36
C GLY A 169 -18.60 0.42 -4.21
N ASP A 170 -18.26 1.56 -3.61
CA ASP A 170 -16.88 1.95 -3.32
C ASP A 170 -16.59 1.94 -1.82
N TRP A 171 -15.54 1.20 -1.45
CA TRP A 171 -15.05 1.18 -0.08
C TRP A 171 -14.25 2.44 0.23
N GLN A 172 -14.61 3.09 1.34
CA GLN A 172 -14.02 4.32 1.83
C GLN A 172 -13.57 4.13 3.29
N HIS A 173 -12.80 5.11 3.77
CA HIS A 173 -12.35 5.14 5.16
C HIS A 173 -12.57 6.52 5.77
N GLN A 174 -12.69 6.56 7.10
CA GLN A 174 -12.67 7.79 7.89
C GLN A 174 -12.11 7.50 9.28
N ASN A 175 -11.38 8.46 9.88
CA ASN A 175 -10.86 8.33 11.23
C ASN A 175 -11.59 9.25 12.21
N PHE A 176 -11.70 8.83 13.45
CA PHE A 176 -12.43 9.54 14.50
C PHE A 176 -11.69 9.44 15.85
N ALA A 177 -11.75 10.53 16.61
CA ALA A 177 -11.21 10.54 17.97
C ALA A 177 -12.04 9.67 18.92
N THR A 178 -13.36 9.63 18.74
CA THR A 178 -14.27 8.89 19.61
C THR A 178 -15.22 7.99 18.81
N LYS A 179 -15.71 6.92 19.46
CA LYS A 179 -16.75 6.06 18.90
C LYS A 179 -18.05 6.83 18.63
N ALA A 180 -18.41 7.78 19.49
CA ALA A 180 -19.64 8.57 19.35
C ALA A 180 -19.65 9.43 18.07
N ASP A 181 -18.49 9.97 17.68
CA ASP A 181 -18.36 10.73 16.43
C ASP A 181 -18.53 9.82 15.21
N ALA A 182 -17.93 8.62 15.24
CA ALA A 182 -18.08 7.63 14.19
C ALA A 182 -19.54 7.16 14.04
N ASP A 183 -20.21 6.88 15.15
CA ASP A 183 -21.62 6.49 15.18
C ASP A 183 -22.52 7.63 14.64
N SER A 184 -22.24 8.88 15.01
CA SER A 184 -22.97 10.06 14.54
C SER A 184 -22.80 10.27 13.03
N PHE A 185 -21.57 10.09 12.52
CA PHE A 185 -21.29 10.14 11.09
C PHE A 185 -22.07 9.05 10.33
N LEU A 186 -22.02 7.80 10.80
CA LEU A 186 -22.74 6.68 10.19
C LEU A 186 -24.25 6.90 10.16
N ALA A 187 -24.84 7.49 11.21
CA ALA A 187 -26.26 7.78 11.28
C ALA A 187 -26.74 8.82 10.26
N GLN A 188 -25.83 9.70 9.79
CA GLN A 188 -26.13 10.73 8.80
C GLN A 188 -25.73 10.31 7.38
N LEU A 189 -24.84 9.32 7.25
CA LEU A 189 -24.33 8.83 5.98
C LEU A 189 -25.47 8.35 5.07
N ASN A 190 -25.36 8.62 3.77
CA ASN A 190 -26.33 8.21 2.74
C ASN A 190 -27.79 8.61 3.07
N GLY A 191 -27.99 9.78 3.67
CA GLY A 191 -29.31 10.25 4.08
C GLY A 191 -29.94 9.40 5.19
N GLY A 192 -29.11 8.81 6.05
CA GLY A 192 -29.53 7.93 7.15
C GLY A 192 -29.89 6.50 6.72
N LYS A 193 -29.67 6.14 5.45
CA LYS A 193 -29.81 4.76 5.01
C LYS A 193 -28.67 3.90 5.55
N LYS A 194 -28.99 2.67 5.92
CA LYS A 194 -27.98 1.71 6.40
C LYS A 194 -26.95 1.46 5.30
N VAL A 195 -25.69 1.62 5.68
CA VAL A 195 -24.51 1.35 4.86
C VAL A 195 -23.73 0.18 5.46
N GLU A 196 -23.19 -0.69 4.62
CA GLU A 196 -22.24 -1.74 5.06
C GLU A 196 -20.98 -1.07 5.60
N HIS A 197 -20.59 -1.42 6.84
CA HIS A 197 -19.46 -0.79 7.51
C HIS A 197 -18.82 -1.70 8.57
N HIS A 198 -17.59 -1.34 8.93
CA HIS A 198 -16.80 -1.95 9.99
C HIS A 198 -16.06 -0.84 10.75
N LEU A 199 -16.36 -0.71 12.04
CA LEU A 199 -15.66 0.21 12.93
C LEU A 199 -14.56 -0.56 13.67
N PHE A 200 -13.41 0.08 13.81
CA PHE A 200 -12.25 -0.49 14.48
C PHE A 200 -11.72 0.47 15.52
N GLU A 201 -11.40 -0.05 16.70
CA GLU A 201 -10.54 0.60 17.66
C GLU A 201 -9.07 0.29 17.33
N ARG A 202 -8.23 1.33 17.37
CA ARG A 202 -6.81 1.26 17.04
C ARG A 202 -5.99 1.17 18.32
N HIS A 203 -5.21 0.10 18.46
CA HIS A 203 -4.17 0.01 19.47
C HIS A 203 -2.81 0.05 18.77
N ILE A 204 -2.04 1.10 19.07
CA ILE A 204 -0.72 1.31 18.49
C ILE A 204 0.33 0.84 19.50
N GLN A 205 1.18 -0.10 19.07
CA GLN A 205 2.37 -0.49 19.80
C GLN A 205 3.60 0.03 19.05
N LEU A 206 4.44 0.78 19.75
CA LEU A 206 5.74 1.21 19.23
C LEU A 206 6.78 0.14 19.50
N GLN A 207 7.40 -0.38 18.45
CA GLN A 207 8.52 -1.31 18.55
C GLN A 207 9.71 -0.75 17.76
N GLY A 208 10.59 -0.03 18.46
CA GLY A 208 11.66 0.75 17.81
C GLY A 208 11.07 1.87 16.95
N GLN A 209 11.45 1.92 15.67
CA GLN A 209 10.89 2.88 14.69
C GLN A 209 9.61 2.38 14.00
N SER A 210 9.16 1.15 14.29
CA SER A 210 7.98 0.55 13.65
C SER A 210 6.74 0.71 14.51
N GLN A 211 5.62 1.09 13.87
CA GLN A 211 4.30 1.05 14.48
C GLN A 211 3.63 -0.28 14.15
N ARG A 212 3.28 -1.03 15.19
CA ARG A 212 2.40 -2.19 15.07
C ARG A 212 0.98 -1.76 15.40
N LEU A 213 0.04 -2.18 14.58
CA LEU A 213 -1.36 -1.79 14.68
C LEU A 213 -2.20 -3.03 14.98
N LYS A 214 -2.97 -2.99 16.07
CA LYS A 214 -4.08 -3.92 16.29
C LYS A 214 -5.38 -3.17 16.05
N LEU A 215 -6.18 -3.67 15.11
CA LEU A 215 -7.52 -3.17 14.83
C LEU A 215 -8.53 -4.12 15.45
N VAL A 216 -9.23 -3.68 16.49
CA VAL A 216 -10.28 -4.48 17.13
C VAL A 216 -11.62 -3.99 16.59
N LYS A 217 -12.39 -4.88 15.97
CA LYS A 217 -13.72 -4.53 15.47
C LYS A 217 -14.67 -4.28 16.66
N VAL A 218 -15.37 -3.14 16.65
CA VAL A 218 -16.26 -2.67 17.74
C VAL A 218 -17.63 -2.23 17.25
#